data_AF-A0A7D7A1D6-F1
#
_entry.id   AF-A0A7D7A1D6-F1
#
_cell.length_a   1.000
_cell.length_b   1.000
_cell.length_c   1.000
_cell.angle_alpha   90.00
_cell.angle_beta   90.00
_cell.angle_gamma   90.00
#
_symmetry.space_group_name_H-M   'P 1'
#
loop_
_entity.id
_entity.type
_entity.pdbx_description
1 polymer ?
#
loop_
_entity_poly.entity_id
_entity_poly.type
_entity_poly.pdbx_seq_one_letter_code
_entity_poly.pdbx_strand_id
1 'polypeptide(L)'
;MRFLLEFKDYKTKEVENGTINLLDTYLNEYTIDSSCGDTFDMIVIRFLNNASSKRVERESKLYNFFALIEVKSSFQKQGEIDILEFQDAFRKVRNSIERVEKIKIDNMDFNLEKLTELLRVAEHNLPKSKKELEEYKEKQVQIKLNNKLRLVNCNIKKDEEIKRELDKPLTGIRVYSELRFEGVDLEPYVFMYENIFSNLLRKEKIMLPGYSEIYLYIHKTLDDAKINASHPEAWSKNTYGEIDLEKYKSSTKEDKAKMVFDSVCQGLRLICDFNHLDKAAIERVIKVVEKEGLETELEYIKKENKNYMVKLIYVLSKIVKRKALLKLMIKDKITGKEGYAEIGYINLWYGPCINKIRIAKKKIIIEGEKNLRAEISRSNDNIEDKYVFNIDQILL
;
A
#
# COMPACT_ATOMS: atom_id res chain seq x y z
N MET A 1 -12.56 -1.49 15.84
CA MET A 1 -13.23 -0.24 15.43
C MET A 1 -12.34 0.92 15.82
N ARG A 2 -11.88 1.68 14.81
CA ARG A 2 -10.99 2.81 15.04
C ARG A 2 -11.77 4.09 15.30
N PHE A 3 -11.31 4.91 16.23
CA PHE A 3 -11.74 6.29 16.37
C PHE A 3 -10.73 7.25 15.73
N LEU A 4 -11.24 8.36 15.21
CA LEU A 4 -10.48 9.55 14.91
C LEU A 4 -11.21 10.75 15.52
N LEU A 5 -10.60 11.41 16.49
CA LEU A 5 -11.15 12.63 17.06
C LEU A 5 -10.57 13.86 16.38
N GLU A 6 -11.45 14.72 15.88
CA GLU A 6 -11.09 16.01 15.31
C GLU A 6 -11.58 17.14 16.21
N PHE A 7 -10.82 18.21 16.31
CA PHE A 7 -11.19 19.40 17.06
C PHE A 7 -11.27 20.61 16.13
N LYS A 8 -12.26 21.47 16.33
CA LYS A 8 -12.35 22.75 15.64
C LYS A 8 -12.96 23.80 16.55
N ASP A 9 -12.17 24.77 16.94
CA ASP A 9 -12.64 25.94 17.68
C ASP A 9 -13.13 27.05 16.75
N TYR A 10 -14.40 27.42 16.88
CA TYR A 10 -14.99 28.47 16.05
C TYR A 10 -14.62 29.89 16.49
N LYS A 11 -14.21 30.07 17.76
CA LYS A 11 -13.76 31.33 18.35
C LYS A 11 -12.29 31.58 18.04
N THR A 12 -11.40 30.63 18.34
CA THR A 12 -9.94 30.80 18.19
C THR A 12 -9.40 30.30 16.85
N LYS A 13 -10.18 29.51 16.09
CA LYS A 13 -9.78 28.84 14.84
C LYS A 13 -8.75 27.72 15.01
N GLU A 14 -8.43 27.35 16.25
CA GLU A 14 -7.55 26.22 16.52
C GLU A 14 -8.19 24.90 16.11
N VAL A 15 -7.34 23.98 15.64
CA VAL A 15 -7.73 22.64 15.16
C VAL A 15 -7.08 21.50 15.97
N GLU A 16 -6.26 21.86 16.96
CA GLU A 16 -5.62 20.93 17.86
C GLU A 16 -6.12 21.15 19.28
N ASN A 17 -6.24 20.07 20.04
CA ASN A 17 -6.52 20.15 21.47
C ASN A 17 -5.80 18.99 22.18
N GLY A 18 -5.02 19.30 23.21
CA GLY A 18 -4.21 18.31 23.93
C GLY A 18 -5.03 17.20 24.57
N THR A 19 -6.16 17.56 25.18
CA THR A 19 -7.12 16.62 25.78
C THR A 19 -7.75 15.70 24.73
N ILE A 20 -8.20 16.24 23.60
CA ILE A 20 -8.83 15.46 22.52
C ILE A 20 -7.82 14.52 21.86
N ASN A 21 -6.59 14.99 21.62
CA ASN A 21 -5.52 14.16 21.06
C ASN A 21 -5.16 12.98 21.98
N LEU A 22 -5.24 13.17 23.30
CA LEU A 22 -5.01 12.11 24.27
C LEU A 22 -6.19 11.14 24.33
N LEU A 23 -7.43 11.66 24.29
CA LEU A 23 -8.64 10.85 24.27
C LEU A 23 -8.73 9.97 23.02
N ASP A 24 -8.30 10.46 21.86
CA ASP A 24 -8.20 9.67 20.63
C ASP A 24 -7.33 8.42 20.82
N THR A 25 -6.18 8.61 21.48
CA THR A 25 -5.25 7.49 21.78
C THR A 25 -5.90 6.51 22.74
N TYR A 26 -6.55 7.04 23.78
CA TYR A 26 -7.26 6.26 24.80
C TYR A 26 -8.37 5.41 24.22
N LEU A 27 -9.31 5.99 23.46
CA LEU A 27 -10.42 5.23 22.87
C LEU A 27 -9.91 4.07 22.00
N ASN A 28 -8.92 4.34 21.15
CA ASN A 28 -8.34 3.32 20.28
C ASN A 28 -7.63 2.19 21.06
N GLU A 29 -7.17 2.44 22.29
CA GLU A 29 -6.63 1.38 23.14
C GLU A 29 -7.70 0.33 23.51
N TYR A 30 -8.97 0.72 23.63
CA TYR A 30 -10.05 -0.19 24.02
C TYR A 30 -10.86 -0.74 22.84
N THR A 31 -10.79 -0.11 21.66
CA THR A 31 -11.75 -0.43 20.58
C THR A 31 -11.11 -1.01 19.32
N ILE A 32 -9.80 -0.87 19.11
CA ILE A 32 -9.20 -1.05 17.78
C ILE A 32 -9.17 -2.50 17.27
N ASP A 33 -9.10 -3.48 18.18
CA ASP A 33 -9.06 -4.93 17.90
C ASP A 33 -10.44 -5.57 17.70
N SER A 34 -11.51 -4.79 17.79
CA SER A 34 -12.87 -5.29 17.75
C SER A 34 -13.58 -4.93 16.45
N SER A 35 -13.86 -5.91 15.59
CA SER A 35 -14.76 -5.71 14.45
C SER A 35 -16.18 -5.41 14.95
N CYS A 36 -16.74 -4.27 14.54
CA CYS A 36 -18.12 -3.87 14.86
C CYS A 36 -18.97 -3.86 13.57
N GLY A 37 -18.69 -4.79 12.66
CA GLY A 37 -19.29 -4.87 11.32
C GLY A 37 -18.37 -4.33 10.22
N ASP A 38 -18.78 -4.54 8.97
CA ASP A 38 -17.99 -4.20 7.77
C ASP A 38 -18.36 -2.85 7.14
N THR A 39 -19.43 -2.20 7.61
CA THR A 39 -19.92 -0.95 7.01
C THR A 39 -18.97 0.23 7.23
N PHE A 40 -18.35 0.28 8.40
CA PHE A 40 -17.45 1.35 8.80
C PHE A 40 -16.16 0.78 9.38
N ASP A 41 -15.03 1.22 8.82
CA ASP A 41 -13.71 0.90 9.37
C ASP A 41 -13.30 1.88 10.48
N MET A 42 -13.92 3.06 10.49
CA MET A 42 -13.60 4.15 11.42
C MET A 42 -14.82 5.01 11.75
N ILE A 43 -14.89 5.45 13.00
CA ILE A 43 -15.79 6.51 13.46
C ILE A 43 -14.97 7.79 13.68
N VAL A 44 -15.34 8.84 12.95
CA VAL A 44 -14.78 10.18 13.09
C VAL A 44 -15.72 11.00 13.97
N ILE A 45 -15.26 11.43 15.14
CA ILE A 45 -16.00 12.37 15.98
C ILE A 45 -15.35 13.74 15.87
N ARG A 46 -16.09 14.71 15.34
CA ARG A 46 -15.61 16.09 15.22
C ARG A 46 -16.24 16.99 16.28
N PHE A 47 -15.41 17.46 17.21
CA PHE A 47 -15.80 18.43 18.21
C PHE A 47 -15.88 19.84 17.61
N LEU A 48 -17.08 20.40 17.60
CA LEU A 48 -17.39 21.76 17.16
C LEU A 48 -17.35 22.70 18.38
N ASN A 49 -16.15 23.14 18.76
CA ASN A 49 -15.95 23.91 19.97
C ASN A 49 -16.36 25.37 19.78
N ASN A 50 -17.08 25.93 20.76
CA ASN A 50 -17.57 27.32 20.71
C ASN A 50 -18.40 27.64 19.45
N ALA A 51 -19.03 26.62 18.84
CA ALA A 51 -19.86 26.81 17.67
C ALA A 51 -21.14 27.57 18.02
N SER A 52 -21.62 28.40 17.09
CA SER A 52 -22.91 29.09 17.22
C SER A 52 -24.04 28.09 17.53
N SER A 53 -25.01 28.49 18.36
CA SER A 53 -26.21 27.69 18.62
C SER A 53 -26.94 27.30 17.34
N LYS A 54 -26.86 28.13 16.29
CA LYS A 54 -27.45 27.89 14.96
C LYS A 54 -26.72 26.84 14.12
N ARG A 55 -25.48 26.44 14.48
CA ARG A 55 -24.75 25.39 13.76
C ARG A 55 -25.43 24.06 14.02
N VAL A 56 -25.98 23.44 12.98
CA VAL A 56 -26.56 22.09 13.05
C VAL A 56 -25.43 21.07 13.04
N GLU A 57 -25.45 20.06 13.90
CA GLU A 57 -24.48 18.97 13.86
C GLU A 57 -24.76 18.04 12.67
N ARG A 58 -23.71 17.55 12.02
CA ARG A 58 -23.83 16.62 10.89
C ARG A 58 -23.52 15.19 11.31
N GLU A 59 -24.32 14.25 10.81
CA GLU A 59 -23.98 12.83 10.70
C GLU A 59 -23.91 12.46 9.22
N SER A 60 -22.81 11.84 8.78
CA SER A 60 -22.70 11.41 7.38
C SER A 60 -21.62 10.38 7.15
N LYS A 61 -21.74 9.65 6.04
CA LYS A 61 -20.68 8.81 5.50
C LYS A 61 -19.58 9.65 4.84
N LEU A 62 -18.31 9.37 5.13
CA LEU A 62 -17.15 9.93 4.43
C LEU A 62 -16.35 8.81 3.75
N TYR A 63 -15.80 9.10 2.57
CA TYR A 63 -14.92 8.21 1.80
C TYR A 63 -15.42 6.76 1.66
N ASN A 64 -16.73 6.52 1.69
CA ASN A 64 -17.38 5.20 1.62
C ASN A 64 -17.19 4.24 2.82
N PHE A 65 -16.33 4.52 3.80
CA PHE A 65 -16.07 3.59 4.90
C PHE A 65 -15.86 4.27 6.27
N PHE A 66 -16.08 5.60 6.37
CA PHE A 66 -16.03 6.33 7.65
C PHE A 66 -17.41 6.86 8.05
N ALA A 67 -17.74 6.75 9.34
CA ALA A 67 -18.88 7.42 9.94
C ALA A 67 -18.44 8.74 10.58
N LEU A 68 -18.88 9.89 10.05
CA LEU A 68 -18.66 11.19 10.69
C LEU A 68 -19.85 11.54 11.58
N ILE A 69 -19.56 11.90 12.83
CA ILE A 69 -20.50 12.50 13.77
C ILE A 69 -19.91 13.81 14.31
N GLU A 70 -20.62 14.91 14.14
CA GLU A 70 -20.24 16.19 14.74
C GLU A 70 -20.89 16.37 16.12
N VAL A 71 -20.14 16.87 17.09
CA VAL A 71 -20.59 17.08 18.47
C VAL A 71 -20.20 18.47 18.95
N LYS A 72 -21.15 19.23 19.50
CA LYS A 72 -20.88 20.55 20.11
C LYS A 72 -20.12 20.42 21.44
N SER A 73 -19.18 21.32 21.65
CA SER A 73 -18.40 21.43 22.89
C SER A 73 -18.09 22.87 23.26
N SER A 74 -17.59 23.06 24.48
CA SER A 74 -17.18 24.35 25.05
C SER A 74 -15.95 24.18 25.94
N PHE A 75 -14.97 23.42 25.46
CA PHE A 75 -13.67 23.22 26.11
C PHE A 75 -12.89 24.54 26.14
N GLN A 76 -12.27 24.83 27.27
CA GLN A 76 -11.53 26.06 27.55
C GLN A 76 -10.01 25.85 27.45
N LYS A 77 -9.51 24.64 27.70
CA LYS A 77 -8.06 24.35 27.71
C LYS A 77 -7.63 23.68 26.40
N GLN A 78 -7.14 24.48 25.47
CA GLN A 78 -6.74 24.00 24.14
C GLN A 78 -5.33 23.38 24.12
N GLY A 79 -4.34 24.05 24.74
CA GLY A 79 -2.93 23.60 24.73
C GLY A 79 -2.53 22.65 25.86
N GLU A 80 -3.37 22.47 26.88
CA GLU A 80 -3.08 21.64 28.05
C GLU A 80 -4.04 20.45 28.15
N ILE A 81 -3.62 19.41 28.87
CA ILE A 81 -4.52 18.31 29.22
C ILE A 81 -5.32 18.68 30.48
N ASP A 82 -6.61 18.37 30.47
CA ASP A 82 -7.50 18.62 31.60
C ASP A 82 -8.40 17.41 31.87
N ILE A 83 -8.47 17.00 33.14
CA ILE A 83 -9.19 15.80 33.56
C ILE A 83 -10.70 15.92 33.40
N LEU A 84 -11.27 17.10 33.67
CA LEU A 84 -12.71 17.31 33.56
C LEU A 84 -13.12 17.38 32.10
N GLU A 85 -12.34 18.07 31.26
CA GLU A 85 -12.57 18.09 29.81
C GLU A 85 -12.37 16.71 29.17
N PHE A 86 -11.41 15.91 29.65
CA PHE A 86 -11.18 14.55 29.17
C PHE A 86 -12.39 13.65 29.43
N GLN A 87 -12.91 13.67 30.67
CA GLN A 87 -14.09 12.90 31.06
C GLN A 87 -15.36 13.39 30.37
N ASP A 88 -15.54 14.72 30.21
CA ASP A 88 -16.67 15.27 29.47
C ASP A 88 -16.61 14.92 27.98
N ALA A 89 -15.43 15.00 27.36
CA ALA A 89 -15.22 14.61 25.97
C ALA A 89 -15.50 13.12 25.76
N PHE A 90 -15.03 12.25 26.66
CA PHE A 90 -15.36 10.81 26.61
C PHE A 90 -16.87 10.58 26.66
N ARG A 91 -17.56 11.21 27.62
CA ARG A 91 -19.03 11.11 27.75
C ARG A 91 -19.75 11.58 26.48
N LYS A 92 -19.28 12.67 25.88
CA LYS A 92 -19.80 13.19 24.59
C LYS A 92 -19.62 12.18 23.46
N VAL A 93 -18.45 11.51 23.37
CA VAL A 93 -18.24 10.42 22.40
C VAL A 93 -19.23 9.30 22.64
N ARG A 94 -19.31 8.78 23.87
CA ARG A 94 -20.22 7.69 24.24
C ARG A 94 -21.68 7.99 23.92
N ASN A 95 -22.15 9.20 24.22
CA ASN A 95 -23.53 9.59 23.91
C ASN A 95 -23.78 9.79 22.41
N SER A 96 -22.73 9.98 21.62
CA SER A 96 -22.84 10.26 20.19
C SER A 96 -22.83 9.01 19.30
N ILE A 97 -22.33 7.86 19.78
CA ILE A 97 -22.20 6.66 18.95
C ILE A 97 -23.53 6.10 18.45
N GLU A 98 -24.63 6.25 19.21
CA GLU A 98 -25.98 5.86 18.76
C GLU A 98 -26.42 6.62 17.49
N ARG A 99 -25.83 7.81 17.23
CA ARG A 99 -26.13 8.60 16.03
C ARG A 99 -25.52 7.99 14.78
N VAL A 100 -24.59 7.04 14.89
CA VAL A 100 -24.01 6.32 13.74
C VAL A 100 -25.09 5.53 13.00
N GLU A 101 -26.04 4.93 13.71
CA GLU A 101 -27.16 4.18 13.09
C GLU A 101 -28.11 5.06 12.28
N LYS A 102 -28.08 6.38 12.50
CA LYS A 102 -28.92 7.35 11.76
C LYS A 102 -28.33 7.69 10.39
N ILE A 103 -27.10 7.26 10.09
CA ILE A 103 -26.47 7.45 8.78
C ILE A 103 -27.13 6.50 7.79
N LYS A 104 -27.82 7.07 6.78
CA LYS A 104 -28.52 6.29 5.76
C LYS A 104 -27.53 5.51 4.88
N ILE A 105 -27.44 4.20 5.10
CA ILE A 105 -26.65 3.25 4.30
C ILE A 105 -27.51 2.00 4.08
N ASP A 106 -27.56 1.54 2.83
CA ASP A 106 -28.22 0.28 2.50
C ASP A 106 -27.41 -0.89 3.07
N ASN A 107 -28.10 -1.84 3.71
CA ASN A 107 -27.50 -3.03 4.32
C ASN A 107 -26.39 -2.71 5.35
N MET A 108 -26.62 -1.74 6.22
CA MET A 108 -25.69 -1.39 7.30
C MET A 108 -25.52 -2.57 8.28
N ASP A 109 -24.38 -3.24 8.19
CA ASP A 109 -23.83 -4.11 9.23
C ASP A 109 -22.93 -3.28 10.15
N PHE A 110 -23.53 -2.70 11.19
CA PHE A 110 -22.83 -2.01 12.26
C PHE A 110 -23.36 -2.50 13.61
N ASN A 111 -22.48 -3.01 14.47
CA ASN A 111 -22.84 -3.56 15.77
C ASN A 111 -22.65 -2.52 16.88
N LEU A 112 -23.71 -1.73 17.11
CA LEU A 112 -23.73 -0.68 18.14
C LEU A 112 -23.60 -1.25 19.55
N GLU A 113 -24.24 -2.37 19.86
CA GLU A 113 -24.19 -3.00 21.18
C GLU A 113 -22.75 -3.39 21.56
N LYS A 114 -22.03 -4.04 20.64
CA LYS A 114 -20.62 -4.40 20.84
C LYS A 114 -19.75 -3.18 21.08
N LEU A 115 -19.93 -2.10 20.29
CA LEU A 115 -19.17 -0.87 20.50
C LEU A 115 -19.51 -0.22 21.86
N THR A 116 -20.79 -0.26 22.25
CA THR A 116 -21.25 0.27 23.53
C THR A 116 -20.62 -0.46 24.71
N GLU A 117 -20.50 -1.79 24.63
CA GLU A 117 -19.83 -2.58 25.67
C GLU A 117 -18.34 -2.26 25.78
N LEU A 118 -17.64 -2.10 24.64
CA LEU A 118 -16.23 -1.68 24.64
C LEU A 118 -16.05 -0.30 25.29
N LEU A 119 -16.95 0.64 24.99
CA LEU A 119 -16.93 1.95 25.65
C LEU A 119 -17.29 1.87 27.13
N ARG A 120 -18.12 0.92 27.58
CA ARG A 120 -18.39 0.70 29.00
C ARG A 120 -17.14 0.21 29.73
N VAL A 121 -16.37 -0.69 29.12
CA VAL A 121 -15.08 -1.15 29.65
C VAL A 121 -14.07 0.00 29.70
N ALA A 122 -14.01 0.83 28.65
CA ALA A 122 -13.17 2.02 28.64
C ALA A 122 -13.59 2.99 29.77
N GLU A 123 -14.89 3.26 29.94
CA GLU A 123 -15.39 4.16 30.99
C GLU A 123 -14.94 3.74 32.40
N HIS A 124 -14.95 2.44 32.69
CA HIS A 124 -14.51 1.91 33.98
C HIS A 124 -13.03 2.20 34.29
N ASN A 125 -12.21 2.30 33.24
CA ASN A 125 -10.76 2.51 33.32
C ASN A 125 -10.36 3.96 32.99
N LEU A 126 -11.31 4.91 32.99
CA LEU A 126 -11.00 6.31 32.75
C LEU A 126 -10.04 6.84 33.82
N PRO A 127 -9.06 7.69 33.45
CA PRO A 127 -8.30 8.44 34.42
C PRO A 127 -9.23 9.17 35.40
N LYS A 128 -8.96 9.04 36.70
CA LYS A 128 -9.77 9.62 37.77
C LYS A 128 -9.17 10.88 38.36
N SER A 129 -7.90 11.14 38.07
CA SER A 129 -7.16 12.28 38.59
C SER A 129 -6.27 12.92 37.52
N LYS A 130 -5.87 14.17 37.74
CA LYS A 130 -4.91 14.87 36.87
C LYS A 130 -3.59 14.11 36.77
N LYS A 131 -3.12 13.54 37.89
CA LYS A 131 -1.88 12.76 37.95
C LYS A 131 -1.96 11.50 37.06
N GLU A 132 -3.04 10.74 37.13
CA GLU A 132 -3.24 9.56 36.26
C GLU A 132 -3.27 9.95 34.78
N LEU A 133 -3.87 11.10 34.44
CA LEU A 133 -3.91 11.59 33.06
C LEU A 133 -2.52 12.03 32.56
N GLU A 134 -1.71 12.64 33.43
CA GLU A 134 -0.31 12.98 33.14
C GLU A 134 0.54 11.71 32.93
N GLU A 135 0.43 10.72 33.82
CA GLU A 135 1.10 9.41 33.66
C GLU A 135 0.68 8.70 32.37
N TYR A 136 -0.58 8.83 31.96
CA TYR A 136 -1.07 8.31 30.69
C TYR A 136 -0.47 9.06 29.49
N LYS A 137 -0.40 10.40 29.56
CA LYS A 137 0.20 11.26 28.53
C LYS A 137 1.67 10.91 28.29
N GLU A 138 2.43 10.61 29.34
CA GLU A 138 3.84 10.19 29.23
C GLU A 138 4.01 8.93 28.38
N LYS A 139 3.02 8.02 28.39
CA LYS A 139 3.03 6.77 27.62
C LYS A 139 2.40 6.88 26.24
N GLN A 140 1.82 8.04 25.90
CA GLN A 140 0.98 8.21 24.70
C GLN A 140 1.67 7.75 23.41
N VAL A 141 2.96 8.08 23.23
CA VAL A 141 3.71 7.70 22.01
C VAL A 141 3.77 6.19 21.85
N GLN A 142 4.12 5.47 22.91
CA GLN A 142 4.19 4.00 22.89
C GLN A 142 2.81 3.38 22.65
N ILE A 143 1.77 3.92 23.29
CA ILE A 143 0.39 3.44 23.12
C ILE A 143 -0.07 3.65 21.67
N LYS A 144 0.24 4.79 21.05
CA LYS A 144 -0.06 5.04 19.63
C LYS A 144 0.60 4.01 18.71
N LEU A 145 1.87 3.66 18.96
CA LEU A 145 2.57 2.62 18.20
C LEU A 145 1.90 1.26 18.37
N ASN A 146 1.59 0.88 19.61
CA ASN A 146 0.90 -0.38 19.92
C ASN A 146 -0.49 -0.45 19.26
N ASN A 147 -1.25 0.66 19.28
CA ASN A 147 -2.57 0.73 18.64
C ASN A 147 -2.47 0.56 17.12
N LYS A 148 -1.48 1.18 16.46
CA LYS A 148 -1.24 0.96 15.01
C LYS A 148 -0.98 -0.51 14.70
N LEU A 149 -0.11 -1.16 15.48
CA LEU A 149 0.20 -2.58 15.30
C LEU A 149 -1.05 -3.46 15.50
N ARG A 150 -1.81 -3.22 16.56
CA ARG A 150 -3.07 -3.92 16.84
C ARG A 150 -4.09 -3.76 15.71
N LEU A 151 -4.23 -2.56 15.14
CA LEU A 151 -5.10 -2.31 13.99
C LEU A 151 -4.71 -3.17 12.79
N VAL A 152 -3.42 -3.18 12.44
CA VAL A 152 -2.92 -3.95 11.30
C VAL A 152 -3.16 -5.45 11.53
N ASN A 153 -2.82 -5.97 12.71
CA ASN A 153 -3.05 -7.36 13.05
C ASN A 153 -4.55 -7.73 13.04
N CYS A 154 -5.42 -6.84 13.51
CA CYS A 154 -6.88 -7.02 13.42
C CYS A 154 -7.36 -7.11 11.98
N ASN A 155 -6.82 -6.26 11.08
CA ASN A 155 -7.17 -6.29 9.66
C ASN A 155 -6.69 -7.58 8.97
N ILE A 156 -5.46 -8.02 9.25
CA ILE A 156 -4.93 -9.31 8.76
C ILE A 156 -5.85 -10.45 9.19
N LYS A 157 -6.17 -10.52 10.49
CA LYS A 157 -7.06 -11.56 11.04
C LYS A 157 -8.44 -11.54 10.39
N LYS A 158 -9.00 -10.34 10.16
CA LYS A 158 -10.28 -10.19 9.45
C LYS A 158 -10.23 -10.77 8.04
N ASP A 159 -9.14 -10.56 7.31
CA ASP A 159 -8.98 -11.12 5.97
C ASP A 159 -8.71 -12.63 5.98
N GLU A 160 -8.05 -13.15 7.02
CA GLU A 160 -7.90 -14.60 7.23
C GLU A 160 -9.27 -15.27 7.42
N GLU A 161 -10.14 -14.66 8.23
CA GLU A 161 -11.47 -15.18 8.55
C GLU A 161 -12.48 -15.00 7.41
N ILE A 162 -12.39 -13.88 6.66
CA ILE A 162 -13.36 -13.51 5.63
C ILE A 162 -12.71 -13.61 4.24
N LYS A 163 -12.97 -14.73 3.57
CA LYS A 163 -12.55 -14.94 2.19
C LYS A 163 -13.39 -14.11 1.23
N ARG A 164 -12.80 -13.05 0.67
CA ARG A 164 -13.40 -12.21 -0.37
C ARG A 164 -13.19 -12.83 -1.76
N GLU A 165 -14.08 -12.51 -2.69
CA GLU A 165 -13.96 -12.93 -4.09
C GLU A 165 -12.75 -12.25 -4.76
N LEU A 166 -12.01 -12.99 -5.58
CA LEU A 166 -10.86 -12.49 -6.34
C LEU A 166 -11.34 -11.93 -7.70
N ASP A 167 -11.70 -10.66 -7.74
CA ASP A 167 -12.44 -10.03 -8.85
C ASP A 167 -11.61 -9.04 -9.69
N LYS A 168 -10.42 -8.63 -9.23
CA LYS A 168 -9.56 -7.67 -9.92
C LYS A 168 -8.20 -8.23 -10.31
N PRO A 169 -7.72 -8.01 -11.54
CA PRO A 169 -6.37 -8.41 -11.92
C PRO A 169 -5.33 -7.55 -11.20
N LEU A 170 -4.23 -8.18 -10.76
CA LEU A 170 -3.08 -7.47 -10.21
C LEU A 170 -2.48 -6.53 -11.27
N THR A 171 -2.35 -5.25 -10.95
CA THR A 171 -1.67 -4.25 -11.79
C THR A 171 -0.19 -4.15 -11.45
N GLY A 172 0.20 -4.46 -10.21
CA GLY A 172 1.61 -4.55 -9.83
C GLY A 172 1.78 -4.63 -8.32
N ILE A 173 3.05 -4.72 -7.92
CA ILE A 173 3.46 -4.56 -6.53
C ILE A 173 4.26 -3.27 -6.38
N ARG A 174 4.30 -2.71 -5.17
CA ARG A 174 5.21 -1.62 -4.79
C ARG A 174 5.97 -2.02 -3.56
N VAL A 175 7.26 -1.75 -3.51
CA VAL A 175 8.10 -2.11 -2.37
C VAL A 175 8.60 -0.83 -1.70
N TYR A 176 8.24 -0.66 -0.43
CA TYR A 176 8.56 0.51 0.38
C TYR A 176 9.52 0.16 1.50
N SER A 177 10.43 1.09 1.77
CA SER A 177 11.34 1.04 2.91
C SER A 177 11.61 2.45 3.40
N GLU A 178 11.36 2.70 4.69
CA GLU A 178 11.68 3.96 5.36
C GLU A 178 13.06 3.93 6.04
N LEU A 179 13.83 2.87 5.82
CA LEU A 179 15.16 2.65 6.39
C LEU A 179 16.20 3.70 5.95
N ARG A 180 15.91 4.46 4.88
CA ARG A 180 16.74 5.60 4.45
C ARG A 180 16.90 6.66 5.54
N PHE A 181 15.89 6.82 6.41
CA PHE A 181 15.96 7.72 7.55
C PHE A 181 16.85 7.18 8.69
N GLU A 182 17.18 5.88 8.65
CA GLU A 182 18.15 5.21 9.52
C GLU A 182 19.52 5.02 8.82
N GLY A 183 19.75 5.72 7.70
CA GLY A 183 21.02 5.68 6.95
C GLY A 183 21.23 4.43 6.10
N VAL A 184 20.19 3.62 5.85
CA VAL A 184 20.26 2.42 5.02
C VAL A 184 19.36 2.56 3.80
N ASP A 185 19.96 2.55 2.61
CA ASP A 185 19.22 2.52 1.34
C ASP A 185 19.18 1.09 0.78
N LEU A 186 17.96 0.60 0.50
CA LEU A 186 17.75 -0.70 -0.13
C LEU A 186 17.78 -0.63 -1.68
N GLU A 187 17.90 0.58 -2.24
CA GLU A 187 18.10 0.78 -3.66
C GLU A 187 19.49 0.28 -4.10
N PRO A 188 19.62 -0.28 -5.32
CA PRO A 188 18.60 -0.36 -6.37
C PRO A 188 17.69 -1.60 -6.28
N TYR A 189 17.91 -2.49 -5.29
CA TYR A 189 17.31 -3.82 -5.30
C TYR A 189 15.78 -3.80 -5.11
N VAL A 190 15.28 -2.88 -4.28
CA VAL A 190 13.84 -2.63 -4.11
C VAL A 190 13.18 -2.31 -5.46
N PHE A 191 13.70 -1.32 -6.18
CA PHE A 191 13.20 -0.97 -7.51
C PHE A 191 13.27 -2.15 -8.48
N MET A 192 14.36 -2.92 -8.44
CA MET A 192 14.53 -4.04 -9.37
C MET A 192 13.53 -5.16 -9.11
N TYR A 193 13.41 -5.63 -7.87
CA TYR A 193 12.45 -6.69 -7.53
C TYR A 193 11.01 -6.23 -7.69
N GLU A 194 10.69 -4.97 -7.40
CA GLU A 194 9.37 -4.40 -7.71
C GLU A 194 8.99 -4.61 -9.18
N ASN A 195 9.91 -4.30 -10.10
CA ASN A 195 9.68 -4.44 -11.53
C ASN A 195 9.61 -5.90 -11.99
N ILE A 196 10.50 -6.76 -11.48
CA ILE A 196 10.54 -8.19 -11.80
C ILE A 196 9.24 -8.85 -11.37
N PHE A 197 8.90 -8.75 -10.09
CA PHE A 197 7.70 -9.40 -9.56
C PHE A 197 6.42 -8.81 -10.17
N SER A 198 6.32 -7.48 -10.35
CA SER A 198 5.14 -6.89 -11.00
C SER A 198 4.92 -7.42 -12.41
N ASN A 199 5.99 -7.62 -13.20
CA ASN A 199 5.85 -8.16 -14.55
C ASN A 199 5.43 -9.64 -14.53
N LEU A 200 6.14 -10.47 -13.75
CA LEU A 200 5.89 -11.91 -13.71
C LEU A 200 4.54 -12.28 -13.07
N LEU A 201 4.14 -11.61 -11.99
CA LEU A 201 2.85 -11.83 -11.34
C LEU A 201 1.68 -11.46 -12.27
N ARG A 202 1.80 -10.39 -13.05
CA ARG A 202 0.80 -10.05 -14.08
C ARG A 202 0.66 -11.14 -15.14
N LYS A 203 1.77 -11.77 -15.54
CA LYS A 203 1.76 -12.85 -16.52
C LYS A 203 1.08 -14.12 -16.01
N GLU A 204 1.22 -14.40 -14.71
CA GLU A 204 0.48 -15.48 -14.05
C GLU A 204 -1.01 -15.15 -13.85
N LYS A 205 -1.46 -13.95 -14.22
CA LYS A 205 -2.86 -13.49 -14.12
C LYS A 205 -3.41 -13.58 -12.69
N ILE A 206 -2.58 -13.17 -11.71
CA ILE A 206 -3.00 -13.10 -10.31
C ILE A 206 -4.23 -12.19 -10.19
N MET A 207 -5.25 -12.69 -9.50
CA MET A 207 -6.48 -11.97 -9.17
C MET A 207 -6.47 -11.60 -7.68
N LEU A 208 -7.04 -10.45 -7.33
CA LEU A 208 -7.04 -9.81 -6.03
C LEU A 208 -8.47 -9.41 -5.63
N PRO A 209 -8.80 -9.33 -4.34
CA PRO A 209 -10.16 -8.99 -3.90
C PRO A 209 -10.39 -7.48 -3.74
N GLY A 210 -11.10 -6.87 -4.68
CA GLY A 210 -11.57 -5.48 -4.61
C GLY A 210 -10.49 -4.41 -4.83
N TYR A 211 -9.21 -4.77 -4.81
CA TYR A 211 -8.05 -3.90 -5.05
C TYR A 211 -7.18 -4.42 -6.22
N SER A 212 -6.23 -3.62 -6.72
CA SER A 212 -5.39 -4.00 -7.87
C SER A 212 -3.89 -3.98 -7.58
N GLU A 213 -3.43 -3.36 -6.50
CA GLU A 213 -2.01 -3.29 -6.13
C GLU A 213 -1.69 -3.96 -4.80
N ILE A 214 -0.47 -4.50 -4.68
CA ILE A 214 0.07 -4.99 -3.40
C ILE A 214 1.21 -4.07 -2.99
N TYR A 215 1.15 -3.50 -1.79
CA TYR A 215 2.21 -2.68 -1.22
C TYR A 215 2.96 -3.46 -0.16
N LEU A 216 4.25 -3.68 -0.36
CA LEU A 216 5.11 -4.44 0.54
C LEU A 216 6.02 -3.49 1.29
N TYR A 217 5.91 -3.47 2.62
CA TYR A 217 6.77 -2.67 3.48
C TYR A 217 7.88 -3.54 4.08
N ILE A 218 9.13 -3.13 3.91
CA ILE A 218 10.30 -3.81 4.47
C ILE A 218 10.86 -2.98 5.63
N HIS A 219 11.11 -3.62 6.78
CA HIS A 219 11.77 -3.00 7.93
C HIS A 219 12.65 -3.97 8.72
N LYS A 220 13.29 -3.51 9.80
CA LYS A 220 14.12 -4.38 10.68
C LYS A 220 13.35 -5.46 11.44
N THR A 221 12.04 -5.26 11.63
CA THR A 221 11.10 -6.24 12.18
C THR A 221 9.78 -6.17 11.42
N LEU A 222 9.02 -7.26 11.43
CA LEU A 222 7.66 -7.26 10.87
C LEU A 222 6.74 -6.24 11.57
N ASP A 223 6.88 -6.03 12.88
CA ASP A 223 6.05 -5.08 13.62
C ASP A 223 6.33 -3.64 13.21
N ASP A 224 7.60 -3.28 13.00
CA ASP A 224 7.94 -1.96 12.47
C ASP A 224 7.44 -1.78 11.02
N ALA A 225 7.52 -2.83 10.20
CA ALA A 225 6.99 -2.81 8.84
C ALA A 225 5.47 -2.57 8.84
N LYS A 226 4.74 -3.22 9.76
CA LYS A 226 3.29 -3.00 9.97
C LYS A 226 2.97 -1.59 10.44
N ILE A 227 3.73 -1.06 11.40
CA ILE A 227 3.54 0.30 11.93
C ILE A 227 3.78 1.36 10.84
N ASN A 228 4.75 1.14 9.96
CA ASN A 228 5.12 2.06 8.88
C ASN A 228 4.21 1.98 7.66
N ALA A 229 3.40 0.93 7.53
CA ALA A 229 2.39 0.81 6.49
C ALA A 229 1.26 1.83 6.71
N SER A 230 1.54 3.04 6.25
CA SER A 230 0.76 4.23 6.58
C SER A 230 -0.30 4.42 5.52
N HIS A 231 -1.55 4.23 5.94
CA HIS A 231 -2.81 4.54 5.25
C HIS A 231 -3.37 3.40 4.39
N PRO A 232 -4.59 2.91 4.70
CA PRO A 232 -5.31 2.03 3.79
C PRO A 232 -5.69 2.85 2.54
N GLU A 233 -5.36 2.33 1.36
CA GLU A 233 -5.82 2.88 0.10
C GLU A 233 -6.85 1.94 -0.51
N ALA A 234 -7.89 2.51 -1.14
CA ALA A 234 -8.97 1.70 -1.72
C ALA A 234 -8.51 0.82 -2.90
N TRP A 235 -7.33 1.09 -3.49
CA TRP A 235 -6.79 0.39 -4.64
C TRP A 235 -5.63 -0.56 -4.31
N SER A 236 -5.18 -0.63 -3.06
CA SER A 236 -4.04 -1.46 -2.67
C SER A 236 -4.28 -2.24 -1.37
N LYS A 237 -3.45 -3.28 -1.17
CA LYS A 237 -3.38 -4.02 0.09
C LYS A 237 -1.94 -4.12 0.57
N ASN A 238 -1.74 -3.88 1.86
CA ASN A 238 -0.41 -3.89 2.47
C ASN A 238 0.01 -5.31 2.87
N THR A 239 1.29 -5.61 2.71
CA THR A 239 1.98 -6.79 3.24
C THR A 239 3.39 -6.41 3.73
N TYR A 240 4.09 -7.34 4.37
CA TYR A 240 5.21 -7.02 5.26
C TYR A 240 6.37 -7.99 5.07
N GLY A 241 7.59 -7.45 5.03
CA GLY A 241 8.83 -8.19 5.05
C GLY A 241 9.80 -7.62 6.08
N GLU A 242 10.75 -8.44 6.52
CA GLU A 242 11.79 -8.04 7.46
C GLU A 242 13.19 -8.22 6.86
N ILE A 243 14.12 -7.37 7.29
CA ILE A 243 15.51 -7.41 6.86
C ILE A 243 16.46 -7.15 8.03
N ASP A 244 17.45 -8.03 8.20
CA ASP A 244 18.52 -7.83 9.17
C ASP A 244 19.43 -6.69 8.70
N LEU A 245 19.29 -5.50 9.31
CA LEU A 245 20.03 -4.31 8.90
C LEU A 245 21.53 -4.40 9.15
N GLU A 246 21.96 -5.02 10.24
CA GLU A 246 23.38 -5.09 10.60
C GLU A 246 24.11 -6.05 9.66
N LYS A 247 23.48 -7.18 9.35
CA LYS A 247 23.95 -8.07 8.30
C LYS A 247 23.90 -7.38 6.94
N TYR A 248 22.82 -6.66 6.62
CA TYR A 248 22.68 -5.99 5.32
C TYR A 248 23.82 -4.99 5.11
N LYS A 249 24.10 -4.12 6.09
CA LYS A 249 25.18 -3.11 6.00
C LYS A 249 26.54 -3.73 5.69
N SER A 250 26.86 -4.85 6.34
CA SER A 250 28.15 -5.56 6.22
C SER A 250 28.25 -6.52 5.04
N SER A 251 27.14 -6.77 4.34
CA SER A 251 27.05 -7.77 3.26
C SER A 251 27.56 -7.28 1.89
N THR A 252 27.92 -8.25 1.04
CA THR A 252 28.30 -8.01 -0.36
C THR A 252 27.10 -7.49 -1.18
N LYS A 253 27.33 -7.07 -2.43
CA LYS A 253 26.23 -6.61 -3.30
C LYS A 253 25.24 -7.73 -3.60
N GLU A 254 25.76 -8.92 -3.86
CA GLU A 254 25.02 -10.14 -4.15
C GLU A 254 24.17 -10.57 -2.95
N ASP A 255 24.77 -10.56 -1.76
CA ASP A 255 24.06 -10.89 -0.52
C ASP A 255 22.98 -9.86 -0.19
N LYS A 256 23.25 -8.55 -0.39
CA LYS A 256 22.25 -7.49 -0.24
C LYS A 256 21.05 -7.70 -1.17
N ALA A 257 21.32 -8.02 -2.44
CA ALA A 257 20.27 -8.34 -3.41
C ALA A 257 19.47 -9.57 -2.96
N LYS A 258 20.12 -10.60 -2.43
CA LYS A 258 19.44 -11.79 -1.91
C LYS A 258 18.59 -11.47 -0.68
N MET A 259 19.08 -10.65 0.25
CA MET A 259 18.31 -10.28 1.45
C MET A 259 17.04 -9.50 1.11
N VAL A 260 17.10 -8.59 0.14
CA VAL A 260 15.91 -7.87 -0.34
C VAL A 260 14.96 -8.84 -1.06
N PHE A 261 15.47 -9.76 -1.88
CA PHE A 261 14.66 -10.81 -2.50
C PHE A 261 13.91 -11.64 -1.45
N ASP A 262 14.62 -12.13 -0.42
CA ASP A 262 14.06 -12.95 0.64
C ASP A 262 12.95 -12.17 1.39
N SER A 263 13.16 -10.88 1.64
CA SER A 263 12.17 -9.98 2.27
C SER A 263 10.91 -9.80 1.40
N VAL A 264 11.10 -9.62 0.09
CA VAL A 264 9.97 -9.52 -0.86
C VAL A 264 9.19 -10.84 -0.92
N CYS A 265 9.89 -11.98 -0.94
CA CYS A 265 9.25 -13.30 -0.93
C CYS A 265 8.48 -13.55 0.36
N GLN A 266 9.01 -13.12 1.52
CA GLN A 266 8.32 -13.20 2.80
C GLN A 266 6.97 -12.44 2.75
N GLY A 267 6.97 -11.19 2.27
CA GLY A 267 5.74 -10.41 2.17
C GLY A 267 4.74 -10.95 1.15
N LEU A 268 5.21 -11.47 0.01
CA LEU A 268 4.34 -12.13 -0.97
C LEU A 268 3.70 -13.41 -0.42
N ARG A 269 4.46 -14.23 0.32
CA ARG A 269 3.92 -15.43 0.99
C ARG A 269 2.91 -15.07 2.07
N LEU A 270 3.20 -14.04 2.86
CA LEU A 270 2.32 -13.59 3.93
C LEU A 270 0.94 -13.18 3.38
N ILE A 271 0.87 -12.40 2.30
CA ILE A 271 -0.42 -11.98 1.71
C ILE A 271 -1.17 -13.13 1.04
N CYS A 272 -0.47 -14.15 0.52
CA CYS A 272 -1.15 -15.38 0.09
C CYS A 272 -1.92 -16.03 1.25
N ASP A 273 -1.29 -16.07 2.42
CA ASP A 273 -1.83 -16.77 3.58
C ASP A 273 -3.04 -16.02 4.16
N PHE A 274 -2.93 -14.71 4.40
CA PHE A 274 -4.04 -13.96 5.00
C PHE A 274 -5.11 -13.47 4.02
N ASN A 275 -4.82 -13.41 2.72
CA ASN A 275 -5.78 -12.90 1.74
C ASN A 275 -6.19 -13.92 0.66
N HIS A 276 -5.81 -15.18 0.86
CA HIS A 276 -6.25 -16.34 0.05
C HIS A 276 -5.91 -16.23 -1.44
N LEU A 277 -4.79 -15.59 -1.77
CA LEU A 277 -4.31 -15.46 -3.15
C LEU A 277 -3.81 -16.81 -3.70
N ASP A 278 -3.62 -16.93 -5.02
CA ASP A 278 -3.06 -18.13 -5.65
C ASP A 278 -1.59 -18.33 -5.25
N LYS A 279 -1.39 -19.00 -4.13
CA LYS A 279 -0.07 -19.33 -3.57
C LYS A 279 0.77 -20.14 -4.54
N ALA A 280 0.17 -21.05 -5.31
CA ALA A 280 0.90 -21.87 -6.26
C ALA A 280 1.46 -21.03 -7.41
N ALA A 281 0.69 -20.07 -7.91
CA ALA A 281 1.17 -19.12 -8.92
C ALA A 281 2.27 -18.19 -8.38
N ILE A 282 2.10 -17.68 -7.16
CA ILE A 282 3.11 -16.82 -6.53
C ILE A 282 4.42 -17.58 -6.29
N GLU A 283 4.37 -18.84 -5.82
CA GLU A 283 5.58 -19.67 -5.65
C GLU A 283 6.24 -20.03 -6.99
N ARG A 284 5.48 -20.19 -8.09
CA ARG A 284 6.08 -20.36 -9.42
C ARG A 284 6.91 -19.13 -9.81
N VAL A 285 6.38 -17.93 -9.58
CA VAL A 285 7.11 -16.68 -9.83
C VAL A 285 8.34 -16.58 -8.96
N ILE A 286 8.22 -16.86 -7.65
CA ILE A 286 9.36 -16.83 -6.73
C ILE A 286 10.49 -17.74 -7.22
N LYS A 287 10.17 -18.97 -7.66
CA LYS A 287 11.18 -19.91 -8.20
C LYS A 287 11.86 -19.43 -9.48
N VAL A 288 11.13 -18.73 -10.36
CA VAL A 288 11.73 -18.12 -11.56
C VAL A 288 12.75 -17.06 -11.14
N VAL A 289 12.36 -16.15 -10.23
CA VAL A 289 13.25 -15.08 -9.76
C VAL A 289 14.40 -15.61 -8.91
N GLU A 290 14.20 -16.68 -8.14
CA GLU A 290 15.27 -17.35 -7.38
C GLU A 290 16.36 -17.91 -8.32
N LYS A 291 15.94 -18.49 -9.45
CA LYS A 291 16.83 -19.07 -10.45
C LYS A 291 17.55 -18.01 -11.30
N GLU A 292 16.82 -17.01 -11.77
CA GLU A 292 17.32 -16.01 -12.73
C GLU A 292 17.88 -14.76 -12.06
N GLY A 293 17.47 -14.49 -10.82
CA GLY A 293 17.87 -13.33 -10.04
C GLY A 293 17.54 -12.02 -10.74
N LEU A 294 18.44 -11.05 -10.58
CA LEU A 294 18.31 -9.72 -11.18
C LEU A 294 18.49 -9.71 -12.71
N GLU A 295 18.90 -10.82 -13.32
CA GLU A 295 19.06 -10.97 -14.78
C GLU A 295 17.79 -11.47 -15.47
N THR A 296 16.68 -11.63 -14.71
CA THR A 296 15.39 -12.07 -15.24
C THR A 296 14.98 -11.26 -16.48
N GLU A 297 14.72 -11.94 -17.59
CA GLU A 297 14.22 -11.31 -18.82
C GLU A 297 12.71 -11.07 -18.76
N LEU A 298 12.30 -9.81 -18.78
CA LEU A 298 10.91 -9.41 -18.62
C LEU A 298 10.30 -9.07 -19.97
N GLU A 299 9.08 -9.54 -20.23
CA GLU A 299 8.39 -9.21 -21.48
C GLU A 299 7.69 -7.87 -21.34
N TYR A 300 7.93 -7.01 -22.32
CA TYR A 300 7.35 -5.70 -22.41
C TYR A 300 6.09 -5.70 -23.27
N ILE A 301 6.20 -6.22 -24.51
CA ILE A 301 5.07 -6.43 -25.41
C ILE A 301 5.37 -7.62 -26.33
N LYS A 302 4.33 -8.37 -26.68
CA LYS A 302 4.40 -9.51 -27.59
C LYS A 302 3.45 -9.32 -28.78
N LYS A 303 3.91 -9.71 -29.97
CA LYS A 303 3.08 -9.85 -31.17
C LYS A 303 3.43 -11.14 -31.89
N GLU A 304 2.45 -11.75 -32.52
CA GLU A 304 2.69 -12.96 -33.31
C GLU A 304 1.83 -13.03 -34.57
N ASN A 305 2.33 -13.76 -35.56
CA ASN A 305 1.56 -14.20 -36.72
C ASN A 305 1.76 -15.72 -36.92
N LYS A 306 1.40 -16.23 -38.10
CA LYS A 306 1.53 -17.66 -38.44
C LYS A 306 2.98 -18.17 -38.39
N ASN A 307 3.95 -17.32 -38.74
CA ASN A 307 5.35 -17.73 -38.95
C ASN A 307 6.26 -17.29 -37.81
N TYR A 308 5.98 -16.17 -37.16
CA TYR A 308 6.88 -15.54 -36.20
C TYR A 308 6.17 -15.19 -34.89
N MET A 309 6.88 -15.36 -33.79
CA MET A 309 6.60 -14.72 -32.51
C MET A 309 7.66 -13.64 -32.30
N VAL A 310 7.23 -12.45 -31.93
CA VAL A 310 8.11 -11.30 -31.69
C VAL A 310 7.81 -10.74 -30.31
N LYS A 311 8.86 -10.54 -29.52
CA LYS A 311 8.77 -9.94 -28.20
C LYS A 311 9.75 -8.79 -28.09
N LEU A 312 9.30 -7.75 -27.42
CA LEU A 312 10.21 -6.83 -26.75
C LEU A 312 10.43 -7.35 -25.34
N ILE A 313 11.68 -7.55 -24.98
CA ILE A 313 12.10 -8.00 -23.65
C ILE A 313 13.04 -6.97 -23.04
N TYR A 314 13.07 -6.88 -21.71
CA TYR A 314 13.98 -6.00 -21.00
C TYR A 314 14.61 -6.69 -19.80
N VAL A 315 15.86 -6.32 -19.53
CA VAL A 315 16.61 -6.72 -18.33
C VAL A 315 17.01 -5.47 -17.57
N LEU A 316 16.79 -5.46 -16.26
CA LEU A 316 17.08 -4.29 -15.43
C LEU A 316 18.59 -4.05 -15.32
N SER A 317 19.02 -2.81 -15.46
CA SER A 317 20.43 -2.46 -15.31
C SER A 317 20.84 -2.47 -13.85
N LYS A 318 21.90 -3.22 -13.55
CA LYS A 318 22.58 -3.19 -12.24
C LYS A 318 23.46 -1.94 -12.05
N ILE A 319 23.82 -1.27 -13.15
CA ILE A 319 24.80 -0.18 -13.17
C ILE A 319 24.10 1.18 -13.27
N VAL A 320 23.14 1.31 -14.18
CA VAL A 320 22.44 2.57 -14.42
C VAL A 320 21.09 2.53 -13.71
N LYS A 321 20.99 3.29 -12.61
CA LYS A 321 19.77 3.36 -11.79
C LYS A 321 18.53 3.60 -12.66
N ARG A 322 17.49 2.82 -12.41
CA ARG A 322 16.16 2.94 -13.04
C ARG A 322 16.12 2.74 -14.56
N LYS A 323 17.18 2.22 -15.18
CA LYS A 323 17.19 1.84 -16.59
C LYS A 323 17.10 0.33 -16.78
N ALA A 324 16.60 -0.07 -17.94
CA ALA A 324 16.61 -1.45 -18.40
C ALA A 324 17.12 -1.52 -19.84
N LEU A 325 17.88 -2.57 -20.15
CA LEU A 325 18.29 -2.86 -21.52
C LEU A 325 17.12 -3.49 -22.26
N LEU A 326 16.63 -2.82 -23.30
CA LEU A 326 15.57 -3.32 -24.16
C LEU A 326 16.15 -4.06 -25.36
N LYS A 327 15.64 -5.27 -25.60
CA LYS A 327 16.00 -6.12 -26.72
C LYS A 327 14.76 -6.56 -27.48
N LEU A 328 14.90 -6.73 -28.78
CA LEU A 328 13.97 -7.45 -29.64
C LEU A 328 14.36 -8.93 -29.63
N MET A 329 13.39 -9.81 -29.38
CA MET A 329 13.51 -11.25 -29.62
C MET A 329 12.54 -11.68 -30.72
N ILE A 330 13.04 -12.43 -31.70
CA ILE A 330 12.26 -13.04 -32.78
C ILE A 330 12.41 -14.55 -32.67
N LYS A 331 11.29 -15.27 -32.71
CA LYS A 331 11.23 -16.72 -32.84
C LYS A 331 10.51 -17.12 -34.12
N ASP A 332 11.17 -17.88 -34.97
CA ASP A 332 10.54 -18.58 -36.09
C ASP A 332 9.79 -19.81 -35.55
N LYS A 333 8.48 -19.85 -35.77
CA LYS A 333 7.59 -20.91 -35.27
C LYS A 333 7.74 -22.23 -36.03
N ILE A 334 8.27 -22.18 -37.25
CA ILE A 334 8.47 -23.36 -38.10
C ILE A 334 9.81 -24.01 -37.76
N THR A 335 10.88 -23.23 -37.74
CA THR A 335 12.24 -23.76 -37.51
C THR A 335 12.61 -23.83 -36.03
N GLY A 336 11.89 -23.12 -35.18
CA GLY A 336 12.19 -22.99 -33.75
C GLY A 336 13.36 -22.05 -33.44
N LYS A 337 14.04 -21.49 -34.47
CA LYS A 337 15.17 -20.58 -34.30
C LYS A 337 14.76 -19.30 -33.59
N GLU A 338 15.63 -18.84 -32.71
CA GLU A 338 15.49 -17.59 -31.96
C GLU A 338 16.66 -16.67 -32.28
N GLY A 339 16.38 -15.37 -32.34
CA GLY A 339 17.38 -14.34 -32.60
C GLY A 339 17.07 -13.07 -31.83
N TYR A 340 18.12 -12.32 -31.52
CA TYR A 340 18.04 -11.16 -30.62
C TYR A 340 18.69 -9.94 -31.27
N ALA A 341 18.11 -8.76 -31.06
CA ALA A 341 18.72 -7.49 -31.42
C ALA A 341 18.58 -6.48 -30.28
N GLU A 342 19.67 -5.80 -29.93
CA GLU A 342 19.65 -4.73 -28.94
C GLU A 342 18.98 -3.48 -29.52
N ILE A 343 18.16 -2.82 -28.71
CA ILE A 343 17.55 -1.52 -29.05
C ILE A 343 18.26 -0.40 -28.29
N GLY A 344 18.44 -0.58 -26.99
CA GLY A 344 19.10 0.39 -26.12
C GLY A 344 18.52 0.40 -24.71
N TYR A 345 18.95 1.35 -23.90
CA TYR A 345 18.49 1.49 -22.52
C TYR A 345 17.24 2.36 -22.42
N ILE A 346 16.24 1.90 -21.69
CA ILE A 346 14.99 2.64 -21.42
C ILE A 346 14.88 2.96 -19.94
N ASN A 347 14.39 4.14 -19.60
CA ASN A 347 14.04 4.50 -18.22
C ASN A 347 12.60 4.08 -17.92
N LEU A 348 12.43 3.17 -16.96
CA LEU A 348 11.12 2.61 -16.63
C LEU A 348 10.22 3.58 -15.83
N TRP A 349 10.76 4.71 -15.35
CA TRP A 349 10.00 5.73 -14.61
C TRP A 349 8.98 6.47 -15.47
N TYR A 350 9.29 6.70 -16.75
CA TYR A 350 8.44 7.52 -17.61
C TYR A 350 7.22 6.76 -18.17
N GLY A 351 7.07 5.47 -17.84
CA GLY A 351 6.02 4.62 -18.39
C GLY A 351 6.38 4.07 -19.77
N PRO A 352 5.41 3.50 -20.52
CA PRO A 352 5.74 2.84 -21.76
C PRO A 352 6.14 3.82 -22.87
N CYS A 353 7.40 3.75 -23.32
CA CYS A 353 7.92 4.59 -24.40
C CYS A 353 7.72 3.98 -25.80
N ILE A 354 7.41 2.68 -25.88
CA ILE A 354 7.10 1.92 -27.10
C ILE A 354 5.79 1.18 -26.87
N ASN A 355 4.91 1.12 -27.88
CA ASN A 355 3.61 0.45 -27.71
C ASN A 355 3.23 -0.49 -28.85
N LYS A 356 4.01 -0.55 -29.94
CA LYS A 356 3.56 -1.25 -31.15
C LYS A 356 4.66 -2.01 -31.85
N ILE A 357 4.35 -3.29 -32.12
CA ILE A 357 5.11 -4.17 -33.00
C ILE A 357 4.26 -4.46 -34.25
N ARG A 358 4.84 -4.25 -35.44
CA ARG A 358 4.27 -4.70 -36.72
C ARG A 358 5.20 -5.70 -37.37
N ILE A 359 4.64 -6.88 -37.68
CA ILE A 359 5.34 -7.95 -38.42
C ILE A 359 4.99 -7.80 -39.90
N ALA A 360 5.96 -7.41 -40.71
CA ALA A 360 5.88 -7.41 -42.18
C ALA A 360 6.65 -8.61 -42.76
N LYS A 361 6.51 -8.87 -44.07
CA LYS A 361 7.01 -10.11 -44.71
C LYS A 361 8.46 -10.48 -44.37
N LYS A 362 9.38 -9.49 -44.35
CA LYS A 362 10.80 -9.68 -44.01
C LYS A 362 11.30 -8.74 -42.92
N LYS A 363 10.41 -7.98 -42.30
CA LYS A 363 10.79 -6.88 -41.41
C LYS A 363 9.93 -6.85 -40.16
N ILE A 364 10.56 -6.55 -39.04
CA ILE A 364 9.89 -6.15 -37.81
C ILE A 364 9.99 -4.63 -37.70
N ILE A 365 8.86 -3.98 -37.49
CA ILE A 365 8.79 -2.54 -37.26
C ILE A 365 8.32 -2.32 -35.82
N ILE A 366 9.07 -1.54 -35.07
CA ILE A 366 8.76 -1.15 -33.70
C ILE A 366 8.51 0.35 -33.70
N GLU A 367 7.37 0.78 -33.20
CA GLU A 367 6.97 2.20 -33.19
C GLU A 367 6.81 2.68 -31.75
N GLY A 368 7.34 3.88 -31.49
CA GLY A 368 7.16 4.61 -30.25
C GLY A 368 5.70 5.00 -30.01
N GLU A 369 5.33 5.11 -28.74
CA GLU A 369 4.03 5.64 -28.33
C GLU A 369 3.93 7.14 -28.65
N LYS A 370 2.78 7.60 -29.16
CA LYS A 370 2.61 8.96 -29.72
C LYS A 370 2.12 10.01 -28.72
N ASN A 371 2.25 9.74 -27.43
CA ASN A 371 1.91 10.72 -26.40
C ASN A 371 3.16 11.51 -25.98
N LEU A 372 2.95 12.77 -25.59
CA LEU A 372 4.02 13.69 -25.22
C LEU A 372 4.97 13.12 -24.16
N ARG A 373 4.46 12.39 -23.17
CA ARG A 373 5.28 11.79 -22.10
C ARG A 373 6.22 10.72 -22.66
N ALA A 374 5.72 9.87 -23.57
CA ALA A 374 6.51 8.85 -24.23
C ALA A 374 7.55 9.45 -25.19
N GLU A 375 7.20 10.51 -25.92
CA GLU A 375 8.12 11.25 -26.78
C GLU A 375 9.28 11.88 -25.99
N ILE A 376 8.97 12.56 -24.88
CA ILE A 376 9.98 13.11 -23.95
C ILE A 376 10.86 11.99 -23.39
N SER A 377 10.27 10.86 -22.98
CA SER A 377 11.03 9.71 -22.49
C SER A 377 12.00 9.17 -23.53
N ARG A 378 11.54 8.96 -24.76
CA ARG A 378 12.38 8.46 -25.86
C ARG A 378 13.51 9.43 -26.15
N SER A 379 13.21 10.73 -26.24
CA SER A 379 14.22 11.77 -26.46
C SER A 379 15.29 11.78 -25.36
N ASN A 380 14.90 11.63 -24.08
CA ASN A 380 15.85 11.62 -22.97
C ASN A 380 16.73 10.37 -22.93
N ASP A 381 16.22 9.25 -23.44
CA ASP A 381 16.93 7.97 -23.47
C ASP A 381 17.62 7.67 -24.81
N ASN A 382 17.62 8.63 -25.75
CA ASN A 382 18.14 8.45 -27.12
C ASN A 382 17.51 7.25 -27.85
N ILE A 383 16.21 7.04 -27.64
CA ILE A 383 15.42 6.00 -28.32
C ILE A 383 14.76 6.61 -29.56
N GLU A 384 14.87 5.94 -30.70
CA GLU A 384 14.23 6.36 -31.94
C GLU A 384 12.71 6.17 -31.90
N ASP A 385 11.96 6.99 -32.64
CA ASP A 385 10.52 6.82 -32.80
C ASP A 385 10.14 5.54 -33.56
N LYS A 386 11.07 5.00 -34.34
CA LYS A 386 10.82 3.85 -35.18
C LYS A 386 12.09 3.05 -35.45
N TYR A 387 12.07 1.77 -35.07
CA TYR A 387 13.10 0.81 -35.46
C TYR A 387 12.58 -0.12 -36.56
N VAL A 388 13.47 -0.47 -37.49
CA VAL A 388 13.18 -1.41 -38.57
C VAL A 388 14.26 -2.50 -38.61
N PHE A 389 13.87 -3.71 -38.27
CA PHE A 389 14.76 -4.86 -38.23
C PHE A 389 14.47 -5.83 -39.37
N ASN A 390 15.52 -6.41 -39.96
CA ASN A 390 15.38 -7.49 -40.93
C ASN A 390 15.33 -8.84 -40.19
N ILE A 391 14.29 -9.62 -40.47
CA ILE A 391 14.07 -10.92 -39.82
C ILE A 391 15.22 -11.89 -40.14
N ASP A 392 15.64 -11.94 -41.40
CA ASP A 392 16.66 -12.86 -41.87
C ASP A 392 18.00 -12.56 -41.18
N GLN A 393 18.32 -11.29 -40.92
CA GLN A 393 19.57 -10.90 -40.25
C GLN A 393 19.61 -11.26 -38.76
N ILE A 394 18.45 -11.26 -38.09
CA ILE A 394 18.36 -11.56 -36.66
C ILE A 394 18.35 -13.08 -36.42
N LEU A 395 17.79 -13.86 -37.33
CA LEU A 395 17.66 -15.32 -37.23
C LEU A 395 18.85 -16.10 -37.83
N LEU A 396 19.90 -15.40 -38.27
CA LEU A 396 21.19 -15.99 -38.65
C LEU A 396 21.85 -16.62 -37.42
#